data_AF-A0A3B9RDD8-F1
#
_entry.id   AF-A0A3B9RDD8-F1
#
_cell.length_a   1.000
_cell.length_b   1.000
_cell.length_c   1.000
_cell.angle_alpha   90.00
_cell.angle_beta   90.00
_cell.angle_gamma   90.00
#
_symmetry.space_group_name_H-M   'P 1'
#
loop_
_entity.id
_entity.type
_entity.pdbx_description
1 polymer ?
#
loop_
_entity_poly.entity_id
_entity_poly.type
_entity_poly.pdbx_seq_one_letter_code
_entity_poly.pdbx_strand_id
1 'polypeptide(L)'
;MINLYATQIESISIHRVGNKNKNEGIFLSEEPFRLNDETTGLLKEYFFKPFREKEENYYKLANEVDVEFNELFKIVSEVFEDPSKAHLNSKKVASLLFEQSNHPHIKSGEVYVAYLSGLLLDNKKVDAIGIFKSELKHDFIQFEEKGSNLDIVIQQGININKLDKGCLIFNVDKEEGYKVLSVDSNKYDTKYWLENFLGVDPLSDDNFKTKNYLKFCQNFAKDVVLPAEDKQQEVLFMNRAVNHFAKNDSFEESSFLNGQY
;
A
#
# COMPACT_ATOMS: atom_id res chain seq x y z
N MET A 1 2.83 13.43 6.10
CA MET A 1 4.12 13.09 5.47
C MET A 1 4.74 11.92 6.20
N ILE A 2 4.99 10.84 5.45
CA ILE A 2 5.60 9.62 5.99
C ILE A 2 7.12 9.61 5.81
N ASN A 3 7.84 9.02 6.77
CA ASN A 3 9.25 8.67 6.62
C ASN A 3 9.50 7.25 7.13
N LEU A 4 10.06 6.41 6.25
CA LEU A 4 10.26 4.97 6.43
C LEU A 4 11.74 4.57 6.60
N TYR A 5 12.67 5.52 6.62
CA TYR A 5 14.12 5.19 6.63
C TYR A 5 14.58 4.59 7.97
N ALA A 6 13.99 5.03 9.09
CA ALA A 6 14.34 4.54 10.42
C ALA A 6 13.58 3.26 10.81
N THR A 7 12.64 2.81 9.98
CA THR A 7 11.76 1.67 10.25
C THR A 7 12.54 0.39 10.52
N GLN A 8 12.16 -0.34 11.55
CA GLN A 8 12.66 -1.68 11.86
C GLN A 8 11.60 -2.73 11.56
N ILE A 9 12.05 -3.90 11.09
CA ILE A 9 11.20 -5.08 10.96
C ILE A 9 11.45 -5.91 12.21
N GLU A 10 10.55 -5.82 13.18
CA GLU A 10 10.67 -6.49 14.48
C GLU A 10 10.37 -7.98 14.36
N SER A 11 9.39 -8.33 13.53
CA SER A 11 9.10 -9.70 13.16
C SER A 11 8.51 -9.76 11.76
N ILE A 12 8.71 -10.90 11.09
CA ILE A 12 8.13 -11.17 9.78
C ILE A 12 7.68 -12.62 9.70
N SER A 13 6.53 -12.83 9.09
CA SER A 13 6.00 -14.14 8.77
C SER A 13 5.76 -14.23 7.27
N ILE A 14 6.19 -15.33 6.66
CA ILE A 14 6.09 -15.55 5.23
C ILE A 14 5.17 -16.74 4.99
N HIS A 15 4.14 -16.55 4.19
CA HIS A 15 3.16 -17.57 3.81
C HIS A 15 3.08 -17.64 2.28
N ARG A 16 2.34 -18.60 1.74
CA ARG A 16 1.96 -18.60 0.32
C ARG A 16 0.46 -18.73 0.20
N VAL A 17 -0.15 -17.82 -0.55
CA VAL A 17 -1.59 -17.80 -0.79
C VAL A 17 -1.82 -18.15 -2.26
N GLY A 18 -2.61 -19.21 -2.49
CA GLY A 18 -3.08 -19.63 -3.80
C GLY A 18 -4.39 -18.99 -4.20
N ASN A 19 -4.92 -19.39 -5.35
CA ASN A 19 -6.24 -19.04 -5.84
C ASN A 19 -7.19 -20.25 -5.86
N LYS A 20 -8.35 -20.09 -5.19
CA LYS A 20 -9.40 -21.12 -5.09
C LYS A 20 -9.96 -21.53 -6.45
N ASN A 21 -10.13 -20.58 -7.36
CA ASN A 21 -10.64 -20.83 -8.72
C ASN A 21 -9.69 -21.73 -9.54
N LYS A 22 -8.39 -21.70 -9.21
CA LYS A 22 -7.34 -22.49 -9.86
C LYS A 22 -7.00 -23.78 -9.11
N ASN A 23 -7.76 -24.13 -8.07
CA ASN A 23 -7.46 -25.23 -7.15
C ASN A 23 -6.06 -25.14 -6.51
N GLU A 24 -5.55 -23.93 -6.32
CA GLU A 24 -4.31 -23.69 -5.60
C GLU A 24 -4.62 -23.51 -4.11
N GLY A 25 -3.88 -24.20 -3.24
CA GLY A 25 -4.07 -24.12 -1.79
C GLY A 25 -3.36 -22.94 -1.12
N ILE A 26 -3.50 -22.87 0.20
CA ILE A 26 -2.72 -21.99 1.07
C ILE A 26 -1.61 -22.80 1.76
N PHE A 27 -0.46 -22.17 1.96
CA PHE A 27 0.64 -22.69 2.77
C PHE A 27 0.95 -21.71 3.88
N LEU A 28 0.82 -22.17 5.12
CA LEU A 28 1.08 -21.39 6.32
C LEU A 28 2.37 -21.90 6.97
N SER A 29 3.43 -21.09 6.95
CA SER A 29 4.66 -21.40 7.70
C SER A 29 4.37 -21.60 9.18
N GLU A 30 5.04 -22.58 9.79
CA GLU A 30 4.83 -22.91 11.21
C GLU A 30 5.44 -21.91 12.17
N GLU A 31 6.53 -21.25 11.76
CA GLU A 31 7.32 -20.33 12.57
C GLU A 31 7.57 -18.99 11.83
N PRO A 32 7.86 -17.90 12.55
CA PRO A 32 8.30 -16.64 11.95
C PRO A 32 9.63 -16.81 11.20
N PHE A 33 9.83 -15.99 10.16
CA PHE A 33 11.10 -15.96 9.44
C PHE A 33 12.16 -15.24 10.27
N ARG A 34 13.33 -15.88 10.46
CA ARG A 34 14.46 -15.30 11.19
C ARG A 34 15.26 -14.39 10.28
N LEU A 35 15.19 -13.09 10.55
CA LEU A 35 15.94 -12.07 9.82
C LEU A 35 17.44 -12.14 10.14
N ASN A 36 18.24 -11.75 9.16
CA ASN A 36 19.65 -11.40 9.31
C ASN A 36 19.91 -10.04 8.63
N ASP A 37 21.11 -9.48 8.76
CA ASP A 37 21.40 -8.14 8.24
C ASP A 37 21.16 -8.01 6.73
N GLU A 38 21.55 -9.02 5.96
CA GLU A 38 21.40 -9.05 4.50
C GLU A 38 19.91 -9.08 4.08
N THR A 39 19.15 -10.04 4.61
CA THR A 39 17.71 -10.18 4.33
C THR A 39 16.92 -8.97 4.82
N THR A 40 17.30 -8.40 5.96
CA THR A 40 16.67 -7.18 6.49
C THR A 40 16.83 -6.01 5.53
N GLY A 41 18.05 -5.77 5.03
CA GLY A 41 18.32 -4.70 4.06
C GLY A 41 17.49 -4.85 2.79
N LEU A 42 17.48 -6.07 2.21
CA LEU A 42 16.73 -6.37 0.98
C LEU A 42 15.22 -6.22 1.17
N LEU A 43 14.66 -6.73 2.28
CA LEU A 43 13.23 -6.65 2.54
C LEU A 43 12.77 -5.22 2.83
N LYS A 44 13.55 -4.41 3.55
CA LYS A 44 13.22 -2.99 3.77
C LYS A 44 13.15 -2.24 2.45
N GLU A 45 14.10 -2.47 1.54
CA GLU A 45 14.08 -1.82 0.24
C GLU A 45 12.86 -2.28 -0.59
N TYR A 46 12.63 -3.59 -0.65
CA TYR A 46 11.50 -4.19 -1.36
C TYR A 46 10.13 -3.69 -0.86
N PHE A 47 9.95 -3.62 0.46
CA PHE A 47 8.69 -3.23 1.09
C PHE A 47 8.44 -1.72 1.02
N PHE A 48 9.45 -0.89 1.27
CA PHE A 48 9.23 0.53 1.53
C PHE A 48 9.51 1.45 0.34
N LYS A 49 10.29 1.01 -0.66
CA LYS A 49 10.53 1.82 -1.86
C LYS A 49 9.23 2.30 -2.54
N PRO A 50 8.20 1.44 -2.76
CA PRO A 50 6.97 1.87 -3.43
C PRO A 50 6.18 2.94 -2.67
N PHE A 51 6.30 2.99 -1.34
CA PHE A 51 5.64 3.98 -0.48
C PHE A 51 6.41 5.29 -0.38
N ARG A 52 7.68 5.33 -0.81
CA ARG A 52 8.51 6.55 -0.89
C ARG A 52 8.35 7.27 -2.22
N GLU A 53 8.06 6.55 -3.30
CA GLU A 53 8.04 7.07 -4.67
C GLU A 53 6.64 7.47 -5.17
N LYS A 54 5.58 6.93 -4.57
CA LYS A 54 4.19 7.21 -4.99
C LYS A 54 3.56 8.28 -4.13
N GLU A 55 2.62 9.03 -4.72
CA GLU A 55 1.77 9.96 -3.96
C GLU A 55 1.00 9.22 -2.87
N GLU A 56 1.01 9.78 -1.65
CA GLU A 56 0.30 9.25 -0.48
C GLU A 56 -1.22 9.37 -0.72
N ASN A 57 -1.90 8.25 -1.01
CA ASN A 57 -3.35 8.16 -0.86
C ASN A 57 -3.61 7.39 0.43
N TYR A 58 -4.08 8.10 1.45
CA TYR A 58 -4.46 7.49 2.72
C TYR A 58 -5.85 6.89 2.65
N TYR A 59 -6.00 5.78 3.35
CA TYR A 59 -7.24 5.08 3.55
C TYR A 59 -7.43 4.83 5.05
N LYS A 60 -8.61 4.31 5.40
CA LYS A 60 -8.87 3.71 6.71
C LYS A 60 -9.54 2.35 6.55
N LEU A 61 -9.30 1.42 7.45
CA LEU A 61 -10.11 0.19 7.48
C LEU A 61 -11.55 0.58 7.78
N ALA A 62 -12.47 -0.05 7.08
CA ALA A 62 -13.88 0.29 7.13
C ALA A 62 -14.73 -0.96 6.93
N ASN A 63 -16.01 -0.82 7.25
CA ASN A 63 -17.05 -1.78 6.96
C ASN A 63 -18.36 -1.01 6.83
N GLU A 64 -19.33 -1.54 6.09
CA GLU A 64 -20.62 -0.87 5.85
C GLU A 64 -21.42 -0.62 7.14
N VAL A 65 -21.21 -1.43 8.20
CA VAL A 65 -21.93 -1.31 9.47
C VAL A 65 -21.08 -0.57 10.51
N ASP A 66 -19.92 -1.13 10.82
CA ASP A 66 -18.98 -0.59 11.82
C ASP A 66 -17.59 -1.21 11.59
N VAL A 67 -16.52 -0.46 11.79
CA VAL A 67 -15.15 -0.95 11.59
C VAL A 67 -14.82 -2.17 12.45
N GLU A 68 -15.49 -2.33 13.60
CA GLU A 68 -15.41 -3.54 14.43
C GLU A 68 -15.84 -4.79 13.67
N PHE A 69 -16.57 -4.71 12.55
CA PHE A 69 -16.91 -5.85 11.71
C PHE A 69 -15.91 -6.12 10.57
N ASN A 70 -14.91 -5.26 10.37
CA ASN A 70 -13.82 -5.53 9.45
C ASN A 70 -12.89 -6.62 10.05
N GLU A 71 -12.77 -7.77 9.37
CA GLU A 71 -11.96 -8.89 9.87
C GLU A 71 -10.48 -8.54 9.99
N LEU A 72 -9.94 -7.79 9.02
CA LEU A 72 -8.55 -7.36 9.06
C LEU A 72 -8.32 -6.40 10.23
N PHE A 73 -9.25 -5.49 10.52
CA PHE A 73 -9.20 -4.57 11.67
C PHE A 73 -9.08 -5.34 13.00
N LYS A 74 -9.86 -6.40 13.19
CA LYS A 74 -9.75 -7.27 14.38
C LYS A 74 -8.37 -7.89 14.49
N ILE A 75 -7.90 -8.49 13.38
CA ILE A 75 -6.62 -9.20 13.35
C ILE A 75 -5.45 -8.24 13.66
N VAL A 76 -5.43 -7.06 13.06
CA VAL A 76 -4.34 -6.09 13.30
C VAL A 76 -4.42 -5.46 14.68
N SER A 77 -5.63 -5.24 15.21
CA SER A 77 -5.82 -4.76 16.58
C SER A 77 -5.24 -5.73 17.61
N GLU A 78 -5.46 -7.04 17.44
CA GLU A 78 -4.85 -8.04 18.33
C GLU A 78 -3.31 -8.01 18.30
N VAL A 79 -2.71 -7.70 17.14
CA VAL A 79 -1.25 -7.58 17.00
C VAL A 79 -0.73 -6.29 17.64
N PHE A 80 -1.46 -5.17 17.51
CA PHE A 80 -1.07 -3.92 18.17
C PHE A 80 -1.20 -3.99 19.68
N GLU A 81 -2.18 -4.72 20.20
CA GLU A 81 -2.36 -4.96 21.63
C GLU A 81 -1.29 -5.92 22.20
N ASP A 82 -0.89 -6.93 21.42
CA ASP A 82 0.12 -7.91 21.82
C ASP A 82 0.99 -8.35 20.62
N PRO A 83 2.12 -7.66 20.38
CA PRO A 83 3.01 -7.97 19.27
C PRO A 83 3.59 -9.40 19.30
N SER A 84 3.58 -10.08 20.45
CA SER A 84 4.03 -11.47 20.54
C SER A 84 3.14 -12.44 19.74
N LYS A 85 1.90 -12.03 19.45
CA LYS A 85 0.93 -12.78 18.64
C LYS A 85 1.05 -12.49 17.15
N ALA A 86 2.04 -11.70 16.70
CA ALA A 86 2.20 -11.31 15.30
C ALA A 86 2.18 -12.50 14.33
N HIS A 87 2.86 -13.60 14.66
CA HIS A 87 2.88 -14.79 13.81
C HIS A 87 1.57 -15.58 13.81
N LEU A 88 0.90 -15.69 14.96
CA LEU A 88 -0.42 -16.32 15.02
C LEU A 88 -1.42 -15.55 14.15
N ASN A 89 -1.39 -14.22 14.25
CA ASN A 89 -2.27 -13.35 13.49
C ASN A 89 -1.87 -13.25 12.01
N SER A 90 -0.60 -13.43 11.64
CA SER A 90 -0.22 -13.51 10.22
C SER A 90 -0.82 -14.71 9.51
N LYS A 91 -0.99 -15.85 10.20
CA LYS A 91 -1.73 -17.02 9.68
C LYS A 91 -3.20 -16.67 9.40
N LYS A 92 -3.82 -15.84 10.25
CA LYS A 92 -5.19 -15.32 10.03
C LYS A 92 -5.24 -14.37 8.83
N VAL A 93 -4.29 -13.43 8.72
CA VAL A 93 -4.18 -12.52 7.56
C VAL A 93 -4.06 -13.29 6.24
N ALA A 94 -3.16 -14.30 6.18
CA ALA A 94 -2.97 -15.11 4.99
C ALA A 94 -4.23 -15.93 4.66
N SER A 95 -4.92 -16.46 5.68
CA SER A 95 -6.20 -17.16 5.50
C SER A 95 -7.29 -16.23 4.95
N LEU A 96 -7.44 -15.03 5.51
CA LEU A 96 -8.37 -14.02 5.02
C LEU A 96 -8.10 -13.68 3.54
N LEU A 97 -6.83 -13.46 3.18
CA LEU A 97 -6.43 -13.18 1.81
C LEU A 97 -6.78 -14.35 0.86
N PHE A 98 -6.60 -15.59 1.32
CA PHE A 98 -6.98 -16.79 0.57
C PHE A 98 -8.48 -16.89 0.36
N GLU A 99 -9.30 -16.55 1.37
CA GLU A 99 -10.76 -16.52 1.25
C GLU A 99 -11.23 -15.58 0.15
N GLN A 100 -10.55 -14.44 -0.01
CA GLN A 100 -10.84 -13.46 -1.05
C GLN A 100 -10.22 -13.80 -2.43
N SER A 101 -9.32 -14.80 -2.49
CA SER A 101 -8.59 -15.19 -3.71
C SER A 101 -9.40 -16.13 -4.61
N ASN A 102 -10.52 -15.65 -5.15
CA ASN A 102 -11.49 -16.48 -5.90
C ASN A 102 -11.72 -16.08 -7.38
N HIS A 103 -11.02 -15.06 -7.88
CA HIS A 103 -11.15 -14.57 -9.26
C HIS A 103 -9.98 -15.04 -10.14
N PRO A 104 -10.18 -15.46 -11.41
CA PRO A 104 -9.12 -15.99 -12.29
C PRO A 104 -7.88 -15.10 -12.47
N HIS A 105 -8.05 -13.78 -12.36
CA HIS A 105 -6.95 -12.81 -12.50
C HIS A 105 -6.08 -12.67 -11.25
N ILE A 106 -6.54 -13.12 -10.08
CA ILE A 106 -5.72 -13.14 -8.88
C ILE A 106 -4.67 -14.24 -9.03
N LYS A 107 -3.41 -13.90 -8.77
CA LYS A 107 -2.29 -14.85 -8.89
C LYS A 107 -1.92 -15.43 -7.54
N SER A 108 -1.44 -16.67 -7.53
CA SER A 108 -0.76 -17.23 -6.36
C SER A 108 0.53 -16.45 -6.07
N GLY A 109 0.98 -16.47 -4.81
CA GLY A 109 2.16 -15.71 -4.43
C GLY A 109 2.58 -15.87 -2.99
N GLU A 110 3.83 -15.49 -2.72
CA GLU A 110 4.32 -15.31 -1.35
C GLU A 110 3.69 -14.06 -0.71
N VAL A 111 3.32 -14.19 0.57
CA VAL A 111 2.69 -13.14 1.38
C VAL A 111 3.54 -12.92 2.62
N TYR A 112 3.89 -11.68 2.88
CA TYR A 112 4.73 -11.25 3.98
C TYR A 112 3.89 -10.41 4.93
N VAL A 113 3.84 -10.79 6.20
CA VAL A 113 3.20 -10.00 7.26
C VAL A 113 4.27 -9.62 8.26
N ALA A 114 4.51 -8.33 8.41
CA ALA A 114 5.58 -7.78 9.22
C ALA A 114 5.02 -6.86 10.30
N TYR A 115 5.50 -7.03 11.54
CA TYR A 115 5.33 -6.03 12.58
C TYR A 115 6.52 -5.07 12.51
N LEU A 116 6.21 -3.78 12.43
CA LEU A 116 7.17 -2.73 12.12
C LEU A 116 7.18 -1.69 13.23
N SER A 117 8.36 -1.23 13.61
CA SER A 117 8.54 -0.16 14.60
C SER A 117 9.31 1.01 14.01
N GLY A 118 9.13 2.19 14.61
CA GLY A 118 9.95 3.36 14.28
C GLY A 118 9.69 4.02 12.94
N LEU A 119 8.50 3.82 12.39
CA LEU A 119 8.00 4.65 11.29
C LEU A 119 7.76 6.06 11.82
N LEU A 120 7.95 7.06 10.97
CA LEU A 120 7.57 8.44 11.28
C LEU A 120 6.36 8.82 10.43
N LEU A 121 5.26 9.15 11.09
CA LEU A 121 4.04 9.67 10.47
C LEU A 121 3.78 11.06 11.07
N ASP A 122 3.83 12.10 10.23
CA ASP A 122 3.64 13.50 10.66
C ASP A 122 4.57 13.87 11.84
N ASN A 123 5.84 13.47 11.73
CA ASN A 123 6.90 13.60 12.74
C ASN A 123 6.66 12.88 14.07
N LYS A 124 5.65 12.01 14.16
CA LYS A 124 5.41 11.14 15.31
C LYS A 124 5.93 9.75 15.01
N LYS A 125 6.66 9.17 15.96
CA LYS A 125 7.11 7.78 15.89
C LYS A 125 5.90 6.88 16.14
N VAL A 126 5.61 5.98 15.21
CA VAL A 126 4.48 5.05 15.28
C VAL A 126 4.93 3.64 14.89
N ASP A 127 4.22 2.66 15.42
CA ASP A 127 4.33 1.27 14.98
C ASP A 127 3.33 1.01 13.85
N ALA A 128 3.59 -0.01 13.05
CA ALA A 128 2.73 -0.38 11.94
C ALA A 128 2.76 -1.87 11.65
N ILE A 129 1.78 -2.35 10.91
CA ILE A 129 1.77 -3.68 10.31
C ILE A 129 1.90 -3.52 8.80
N GLY A 130 2.87 -4.20 8.22
CA GLY A 130 3.05 -4.29 6.78
C GLY A 130 2.54 -5.61 6.24
N ILE A 131 1.71 -5.58 5.21
CA ILE A 131 1.26 -6.77 4.48
C ILE A 131 1.69 -6.61 3.04
N PHE A 132 2.47 -7.54 2.51
CA PHE A 132 3.05 -7.48 1.18
C PHE A 132 2.81 -8.78 0.43
N LYS A 133 2.58 -8.72 -0.88
CA LYS A 133 2.35 -9.89 -1.71
C LYS A 133 3.15 -9.79 -3.01
N SER A 134 3.85 -10.87 -3.35
CA SER A 134 4.57 -11.05 -4.61
C SER A 134 3.86 -12.10 -5.47
N GLU A 135 3.42 -11.70 -6.65
CA GLU A 135 2.64 -12.50 -7.60
C GLU A 135 3.45 -12.94 -8.83
N LEU A 136 4.58 -12.28 -9.07
CA LEU A 136 5.42 -12.51 -10.23
C LEU A 136 6.80 -13.03 -9.85
N LYS A 137 7.17 -14.16 -10.46
CA LYS A 137 8.54 -14.66 -10.51
C LYS A 137 9.13 -14.37 -11.88
N HIS A 138 10.41 -14.03 -11.88
CA HIS A 138 11.19 -13.77 -13.07
C HIS A 138 12.32 -14.79 -13.16
N ASP A 139 12.62 -15.23 -14.38
CA ASP A 139 13.82 -16.00 -14.65
C ASP A 139 15.03 -15.10 -14.49
N PHE A 140 16.06 -15.61 -13.81
CA PHE A 140 17.35 -14.97 -13.68
C PHE A 140 18.45 -15.98 -14.02
N ILE A 141 19.49 -15.49 -14.70
CA ILE A 141 20.63 -16.28 -15.10
C ILE A 141 21.75 -16.04 -14.10
N GLN A 142 22.21 -17.12 -13.45
CA GLN A 142 23.43 -17.16 -12.67
C GLN A 142 24.51 -17.93 -13.43
N PHE A 143 25.76 -17.60 -13.14
CA PHE A 143 26.92 -18.31 -13.66
C PHE A 143 27.65 -18.98 -12.50
N GLU A 144 27.93 -20.27 -12.64
CA GLU A 144 28.70 -21.04 -11.68
C GLU A 144 30.01 -21.52 -12.33
N GLU A 145 31.12 -21.41 -11.61
CA GLU A 145 32.39 -21.97 -12.05
C GLU A 145 32.39 -23.49 -11.86
N LYS A 146 32.69 -24.22 -12.94
CA LYS A 146 32.83 -25.67 -12.93
C LYS A 146 34.18 -26.07 -13.51
N GLY A 147 35.19 -26.08 -12.64
CA GLY A 147 36.57 -26.27 -13.04
C GLY A 147 37.07 -25.09 -13.86
N SER A 148 37.32 -25.30 -15.16
CA SER A 148 37.81 -24.25 -16.08
C SER A 148 36.71 -23.64 -16.98
N ASN A 149 35.44 -24.00 -16.76
CA ASN A 149 34.31 -23.53 -17.55
C ASN A 149 33.31 -22.78 -16.68
N LEU A 150 32.55 -21.87 -17.30
CA LEU A 150 31.37 -21.26 -16.69
C LEU A 150 30.12 -22.01 -17.19
N ASP A 151 29.30 -22.49 -16.27
CA ASP A 151 27.99 -23.06 -16.56
C ASP A 151 26.90 -22.01 -16.28
N ILE A 152 25.81 -22.08 -17.06
CA ILE A 152 24.62 -21.24 -16.88
C ILE A 152 23.61 -21.98 -16.01
N VAL A 153 23.13 -21.32 -14.97
CA VAL A 153 22.04 -21.78 -14.11
C VAL A 153 20.88 -20.81 -14.23
N ILE A 154 19.72 -21.31 -14.67
CA ILE A 154 18.47 -20.55 -14.66
C ILE A 154 17.78 -20.79 -13.33
N GLN A 155 17.45 -19.71 -12.63
CA GLN A 155 16.68 -19.76 -11.41
C GLN A 155 15.46 -18.83 -11.54
N GLN A 156 14.45 -19.06 -10.70
CA GLN A 156 13.24 -18.25 -10.66
C GLN A 156 13.09 -17.58 -9.31
N GLY A 157 12.84 -16.28 -9.31
CA GLY A 157 12.82 -15.48 -8.09
C GLY A 157 11.94 -14.27 -8.20
N ILE A 158 11.67 -13.64 -7.06
CA ILE A 158 10.93 -12.38 -7.00
C ILE A 158 11.85 -11.22 -7.40
N ASN A 159 11.29 -10.20 -8.03
CA ASN A 159 12.02 -8.97 -8.31
C ASN A 159 11.92 -8.02 -7.10
N ILE A 160 13.01 -7.88 -6.35
CA ILE A 160 13.09 -7.01 -5.17
C ILE A 160 12.85 -5.52 -5.47
N ASN A 161 12.88 -5.10 -6.74
CA ASN A 161 12.59 -3.73 -7.14
C ASN A 161 11.11 -3.50 -7.48
N LYS A 162 10.29 -4.56 -7.48
CA LYS A 162 8.90 -4.49 -7.93
C LYS A 162 7.99 -5.25 -6.98
N LEU A 163 7.44 -4.53 -6.02
CA LEU A 163 6.34 -5.00 -5.19
C LEU A 163 5.05 -5.05 -6.00
N ASP A 164 4.36 -6.19 -5.98
CA ASP A 164 3.09 -6.32 -6.71
C ASP A 164 1.95 -5.62 -5.95
N LYS A 165 1.75 -6.01 -4.69
CA LYS A 165 0.74 -5.44 -3.78
C LYS A 165 1.33 -5.28 -2.38
N GLY A 166 0.96 -4.21 -1.69
CA GLY A 166 1.26 -4.08 -0.27
C GLY A 166 0.47 -2.99 0.43
N CYS A 167 0.37 -3.08 1.74
CA CYS A 167 -0.18 -2.02 2.58
C CYS A 167 0.64 -1.85 3.86
N LEU A 168 0.56 -0.63 4.41
CA LEU A 168 1.05 -0.26 5.73
C LEU A 168 -0.15 0.23 6.53
N ILE A 169 -0.41 -0.41 7.67
CA ILE A 169 -1.49 -0.06 8.60
C ILE A 169 -0.82 0.54 9.83
N PHE A 170 -1.07 1.82 10.10
CA PHE A 170 -0.41 2.56 11.19
C PHE A 170 -1.21 2.44 12.48
N ASN A 171 -0.53 2.24 13.61
CA ASN A 171 -1.17 2.19 14.93
C ASN A 171 -1.53 3.61 15.43
N VAL A 172 -2.45 4.26 14.72
CA VAL A 172 -3.02 5.56 15.04
C VAL A 172 -4.51 5.53 14.74
N ASP A 173 -5.30 6.35 15.42
CA ASP A 173 -6.74 6.53 15.11
C ASP A 173 -7.52 5.20 15.07
N LYS A 174 -7.29 4.32 16.07
CA LYS A 174 -7.93 2.99 16.18
C LYS A 174 -9.44 3.06 16.02
N GLU A 175 -10.09 3.97 16.75
CA GLU A 175 -11.55 4.16 16.72
C GLU A 175 -12.06 4.61 15.34
N GLU A 176 -11.20 5.18 14.49
CA GLU A 176 -11.53 5.58 13.12
C GLU A 176 -11.12 4.52 12.08
N GLY A 177 -10.59 3.37 12.51
CA GLY A 177 -10.25 2.24 11.65
C GLY A 177 -8.80 2.14 11.22
N TYR A 178 -7.88 2.79 11.93
CA TYR A 178 -6.46 2.89 11.58
C TYR A 178 -6.18 3.56 10.23
N LYS A 179 -5.17 4.42 10.20
CA LYS A 179 -4.68 4.97 8.94
C LYS A 179 -3.97 3.89 8.12
N VAL A 180 -4.22 3.83 6.82
CA VAL A 180 -3.66 2.84 5.90
C VAL A 180 -3.05 3.52 4.68
N LEU A 181 -1.85 3.09 4.27
CA LEU A 181 -1.32 3.32 2.94
C LEU A 181 -1.38 2.02 2.15
N SER A 182 -1.74 2.09 0.87
CA SER A 182 -1.80 0.92 0.01
C SER A 182 -1.13 1.18 -1.33
N VAL A 183 -0.45 0.16 -1.83
CA VAL A 183 0.18 0.12 -3.14
C VAL A 183 -0.34 -1.11 -3.87
N ASP A 184 -0.86 -0.88 -5.07
CA ASP A 184 -1.13 -1.92 -6.05
C ASP A 184 -0.46 -1.53 -7.38
N SER A 185 0.41 -2.40 -7.88
CA SER A 185 1.04 -2.22 -9.20
C SER A 185 0.24 -2.88 -10.33
N ASN A 186 -0.71 -3.75 -9.98
CA ASN A 186 -1.54 -4.51 -10.90
C ASN A 186 -2.91 -3.83 -11.03
N LYS A 187 -3.15 -3.18 -12.17
CA LYS A 187 -4.39 -2.41 -12.40
C LYS A 187 -5.64 -3.27 -12.73
N TYR A 188 -5.52 -4.59 -12.73
CA TYR A 188 -6.55 -5.50 -13.24
C TYR A 188 -7.44 -6.13 -12.15
N ASP A 189 -7.03 -6.06 -10.87
CA ASP A 189 -7.72 -6.69 -9.73
C ASP A 189 -7.78 -5.77 -8.49
N THR A 190 -7.73 -4.45 -8.69
CA THR A 190 -7.69 -3.44 -7.61
C THR A 190 -8.81 -3.60 -6.58
N LYS A 191 -10.03 -3.99 -7.03
CA LYS A 191 -11.19 -4.21 -6.15
C LYS A 191 -10.95 -5.35 -5.16
N TYR A 192 -10.28 -6.42 -5.58
CA TYR A 192 -9.95 -7.51 -4.67
C TYR A 192 -9.03 -7.06 -3.53
N TRP A 193 -8.02 -6.23 -3.85
CA TRP A 193 -7.06 -5.78 -2.84
C TRP A 193 -7.66 -4.74 -1.89
N LEU A 194 -8.20 -3.64 -2.41
CA LEU A 194 -8.71 -2.55 -1.56
C LEU A 194 -10.05 -2.87 -0.91
N GLU A 195 -11.03 -3.38 -1.67
CA GLU A 195 -12.39 -3.55 -1.16
C GLU A 195 -12.57 -4.90 -0.47
N ASN A 196 -12.17 -6.01 -1.09
CA ASN A 196 -12.50 -7.34 -0.56
C ASN A 196 -11.55 -7.79 0.55
N PHE A 197 -10.23 -7.61 0.36
CA PHE A 197 -9.23 -8.05 1.33
C PHE A 197 -9.01 -7.02 2.45
N LEU A 198 -8.65 -5.78 2.08
CA LEU A 198 -8.40 -4.74 3.08
C LEU A 198 -9.70 -4.19 3.68
N GLY A 199 -10.75 -4.05 2.87
CA GLY A 199 -12.00 -3.40 3.27
C GLY A 199 -11.72 -1.96 3.70
N VAL A 200 -11.22 -1.14 2.78
CA VAL A 200 -10.81 0.24 3.10
C VAL A 200 -11.63 1.29 2.39
N ASP A 201 -11.88 2.41 3.08
CA ASP A 201 -12.41 3.64 2.51
C ASP A 201 -11.32 4.68 2.33
N PRO A 202 -11.39 5.54 1.29
CA PRO A 202 -10.51 6.69 1.17
C PRO A 202 -10.61 7.57 2.42
N LEU A 203 -9.45 7.92 2.99
CA LEU A 203 -9.39 8.89 4.07
C LEU A 203 -9.63 10.27 3.43
N SER A 204 -10.82 10.82 3.63
CA SER A 204 -11.21 12.14 3.10
C SER A 204 -10.58 13.27 3.91
N ASP A 205 -9.25 13.28 4.03
CA ASP A 205 -8.52 14.35 4.67
C ASP A 205 -8.43 15.59 3.76
N ASP A 206 -8.02 16.73 4.32
CA ASP A 206 -7.98 17.99 3.58
C ASP A 206 -6.96 17.96 2.43
N ASN A 207 -5.95 17.08 2.51
CA ASN A 207 -5.01 16.84 1.42
C ASN A 207 -5.67 16.10 0.26
N PHE A 208 -6.46 15.06 0.54
CA PHE A 208 -7.26 14.33 -0.45
C PHE A 208 -8.27 15.26 -1.13
N LYS A 209 -8.96 16.10 -0.37
CA LYS A 209 -9.88 17.12 -0.91
C LYS A 209 -9.13 18.12 -1.79
N THR A 210 -8.06 18.73 -1.29
CA THR A 210 -7.23 19.70 -2.04
C THR A 210 -6.72 19.10 -3.34
N LYS A 211 -6.25 17.85 -3.31
CA LYS A 211 -5.78 17.12 -4.48
C LYS A 211 -6.90 16.87 -5.50
N ASN A 212 -8.08 16.42 -5.05
CA ASN A 212 -9.23 16.23 -5.92
C ASN A 212 -9.69 17.54 -6.54
N TYR A 213 -9.69 18.62 -5.78
CA TYR A 213 -10.02 19.96 -6.25
C TYR A 213 -9.00 20.49 -7.27
N LEU A 214 -7.70 20.32 -7.03
CA LEU A 214 -6.65 20.67 -7.99
C LEU A 214 -6.79 19.85 -9.29
N LYS A 215 -7.06 18.55 -9.17
CA LYS A 215 -7.29 17.67 -10.34
C LYS A 215 -8.55 18.08 -11.10
N PHE A 216 -9.61 18.46 -10.39
CA PHE A 216 -10.81 19.03 -10.99
C PHE A 216 -10.50 20.31 -11.74
N CYS A 217 -9.71 21.23 -11.16
CA CYS A 217 -9.26 22.45 -11.83
C CYS A 217 -8.45 22.15 -13.09
N GLN A 218 -7.53 21.18 -13.03
CA GLN A 218 -6.73 20.76 -14.19
C GLN A 218 -7.60 20.21 -15.32
N ASN A 219 -8.56 19.32 -14.98
CA ASN A 219 -9.47 18.77 -15.97
C ASN A 219 -10.38 19.86 -16.54
N PHE A 220 -10.92 20.76 -15.71
CA PHE A 220 -11.74 21.88 -16.16
C PHE A 220 -10.99 22.85 -17.07
N ALA A 221 -9.74 23.18 -16.72
CA ALA A 221 -8.87 24.03 -17.54
C ALA A 221 -8.68 23.42 -18.94
N LYS A 222 -8.42 22.10 -18.99
CA LYS A 222 -8.14 21.39 -20.23
C LYS A 222 -9.38 21.11 -21.08
N ASP A 223 -10.49 20.74 -20.44
CA ASP A 223 -11.67 20.21 -21.12
C ASP A 223 -12.75 21.28 -21.34
N VAL A 224 -12.68 22.42 -20.63
CA VAL A 224 -13.66 23.52 -20.73
C VAL A 224 -13.01 24.85 -21.09
N VAL A 225 -11.98 25.28 -20.36
CA VAL A 225 -11.36 26.60 -20.60
C VAL A 225 -10.60 26.62 -21.92
N LEU A 226 -9.71 25.66 -22.16
CA LEU A 226 -8.92 25.61 -23.39
C LEU A 226 -9.77 25.49 -24.67
N PRO A 227 -10.86 24.69 -24.72
CA PRO A 227 -11.74 24.64 -25.89
C PRO A 227 -12.62 25.89 -26.08
N ALA A 228 -12.98 26.59 -25.01
CA ALA A 228 -13.82 27.79 -25.07
C ALA A 228 -13.01 29.07 -25.32
N GLU A 229 -11.75 29.10 -24.86
CA GLU A 229 -10.85 30.24 -24.88
C GLU A 229 -9.54 29.87 -25.59
N ASP A 230 -8.39 30.28 -25.04
CA ASP A 230 -7.07 29.98 -25.56
C ASP A 230 -6.13 29.41 -24.49
N LYS A 231 -4.94 29.01 -24.93
CA LYS A 231 -3.91 28.44 -24.06
C LYS A 231 -3.39 29.43 -23.02
N GLN A 232 -3.49 30.74 -23.27
CA GLN A 232 -3.09 31.74 -22.26
C GLN A 232 -4.09 31.77 -21.11
N GLN A 233 -5.39 31.71 -21.40
CA GLN A 233 -6.44 31.66 -20.38
C GLN A 233 -6.41 30.35 -19.58
N GLU A 234 -6.12 29.21 -20.22
CA GLU A 234 -5.88 27.93 -19.51
C GLU A 234 -4.77 28.06 -18.45
N VAL A 235 -3.63 28.63 -18.84
CA VAL A 235 -2.48 28.81 -17.94
C VAL A 235 -2.78 29.83 -16.84
N LEU A 236 -3.51 30.91 -17.14
CA LEU A 236 -3.93 31.90 -16.16
C LEU A 236 -4.89 31.30 -15.13
N PHE A 237 -5.88 30.53 -15.57
CA PHE A 237 -6.82 29.83 -14.70
C PHE A 237 -6.08 28.87 -13.75
N MET A 238 -5.16 28.06 -14.28
CA MET A 238 -4.36 27.15 -13.46
C MET A 238 -3.49 27.88 -12.44
N ASN A 239 -2.85 28.98 -12.82
CA ASN A 239 -2.08 29.80 -11.88
C ASN A 239 -2.95 30.41 -10.78
N ARG A 240 -4.18 30.85 -11.11
CA ARG A 240 -5.11 31.38 -10.11
C ARG A 240 -5.56 30.30 -9.13
N ALA A 241 -5.94 29.12 -9.63
CA ALA A 241 -6.32 27.99 -8.80
C ALA A 241 -5.19 27.61 -7.83
N VAL A 242 -3.97 27.42 -8.33
CA VAL A 242 -2.79 27.10 -7.49
C VAL A 242 -2.51 28.18 -6.45
N ASN A 243 -2.58 29.46 -6.83
CA ASN A 243 -2.37 30.58 -5.89
C ASN A 243 -3.44 30.66 -4.80
N HIS A 244 -4.68 30.25 -5.08
CA HIS A 244 -5.73 30.18 -4.07
C HIS A 244 -5.41 29.13 -3.01
N PHE A 245 -4.93 27.95 -3.41
CA PHE A 245 -4.51 26.92 -2.44
C PHE A 245 -3.24 27.34 -1.68
N ALA A 246 -2.29 28.01 -2.33
CA ALA A 246 -1.04 28.43 -1.69
C ALA A 246 -1.20 29.54 -0.62
N LYS A 247 -2.33 30.27 -0.64
CA LYS A 247 -2.60 31.40 0.26
C LYS A 247 -3.47 31.06 1.47
N ASN A 248 -4.06 29.86 1.50
CA ASN A 248 -5.01 29.46 2.53
C ASN A 248 -4.48 28.24 3.28
N ASP A 249 -4.28 28.37 4.60
CA ASP A 249 -3.78 27.29 5.47
C ASP A 249 -4.79 26.15 5.67
N SER A 250 -6.08 26.41 5.42
CA SER A 250 -7.18 25.44 5.48
C SER A 250 -8.08 25.56 4.27
N PHE A 251 -8.48 24.43 3.69
CA PHE A 251 -9.39 24.44 2.55
C PHE A 251 -10.84 24.66 2.98
N GLU A 252 -11.41 25.80 2.59
CA GLU A 252 -12.85 26.06 2.69
C GLU A 252 -13.51 25.98 1.30
N GLU A 253 -14.31 24.93 1.10
CA GLU A 253 -15.03 24.68 -0.15
C GLU A 253 -15.94 25.85 -0.57
N SER A 254 -16.62 26.47 0.39
CA SER A 254 -17.47 27.64 0.16
C SER A 254 -16.68 28.87 -0.28
N SER A 255 -15.49 29.11 0.31
CA SER A 255 -14.62 30.21 -0.12
C SER A 255 -14.03 29.95 -1.51
N PHE A 256 -13.69 28.70 -1.82
CA PHE A 256 -13.21 28.32 -3.14
C PHE A 256 -14.30 28.48 -4.20
N LEU A 257 -15.52 28.00 -3.98
CA LEU A 257 -16.60 28.09 -4.98
C LEU A 257 -17.13 29.52 -5.17
N ASN A 258 -17.07 30.36 -4.13
CA ASN A 258 -17.58 31.74 -4.16
C ASN A 258 -16.50 32.79 -4.44
N GLY A 259 -15.22 32.40 -4.54
CA GLY A 259 -14.17 33.29 -5.03
C GLY A 259 -14.51 33.70 -6.46
N GLN A 260 -14.64 35.01 -6.72
CA GLN A 260 -14.81 35.48 -8.10
C GLN A 260 -13.51 35.20 -8.88
N TYR A 261 -13.58 34.22 -9.79
CA TYR A 261 -12.50 33.80 -10.69
C TYR A 261 -12.44 34.64 -11.96
#